data_AF-A0A2M7AI98-F1
#
_entry.id   AF-A0A2M7AI98-F1
#
_cell.length_a   1.000
_cell.length_b   1.000
_cell.length_c   1.000
_cell.angle_alpha   90.00
_cell.angle_beta   90.00
_cell.angle_gamma   90.00
#
_symmetry.space_group_name_H-M   'P 1'
#
loop_
_entity.id
_entity.type
_entity.pdbx_description
1 polymer ?
#
loop_
_entity_poly.entity_id
_entity_poly.type
_entity_poly.pdbx_seq_one_letter_code
_entity_poly.pdbx_strand_id
1 'polypeptide(L)'
;MAHTLTIRLREELYELLEQMGERAGKTSDELGSQWIELALERVVNDPLFKHAGSVNSGVTDWADRHDYYLGQTLKEEMDGADTCKT
;
A
#
# COMPACT_ATOMS: atom_id res chain seq x y z
N MET A 1 22.02 -15.40 -6.96
CA MET A 1 21.47 -16.71 -7.35
C MET A 1 20.02 -16.48 -7.77
N ALA A 2 19.56 -17.11 -8.85
CA ALA A 2 18.18 -16.94 -9.32
C ALA A 2 17.26 -18.01 -8.72
N HIS A 3 16.04 -17.63 -8.36
CA HIS A 3 15.00 -18.52 -7.85
C HIS A 3 13.74 -18.36 -8.72
N THR A 4 13.01 -19.45 -8.97
CA THR A 4 11.77 -19.43 -9.76
C THR A 4 10.57 -19.38 -8.83
N LEU A 5 9.66 -18.43 -9.08
CA LEU A 5 8.40 -18.29 -8.38
C LEU A 5 7.24 -18.57 -9.36
N THR A 6 6.31 -19.44 -8.99
CA THR A 6 5.08 -19.68 -9.76
C THR A 6 3.91 -18.99 -9.08
N ILE A 7 3.26 -18.07 -9.80
CA ILE A 7 2.16 -17.25 -9.28
C ILE A 7 0.89 -17.59 -10.06
N ARG A 8 -0.23 -17.76 -9.35
CA ARG A 8 -1.55 -17.85 -9.97
C ARG A 8 -2.18 -16.46 -9.99
N LEU A 9 -2.50 -15.97 -11.18
CA LEU A 9 -3.20 -14.71 -11.39
C LEU A 9 -4.59 -14.98 -11.98
N ARG A 10 -5.49 -14.01 -11.85
CA ARG A 10 -6.73 -14.03 -12.63
C ARG A 10 -6.39 -13.75 -14.09
N GLU A 11 -7.14 -14.34 -15.01
CA GLU A 11 -6.91 -14.22 -16.46
C GLU A 11 -6.78 -12.77 -16.90
N GLU A 12 -7.72 -11.91 -16.46
CA GLU A 12 -7.76 -10.51 -16.89
C GLU A 12 -6.52 -9.71 -16.44
N LEU A 13 -5.89 -10.12 -15.33
CA LEU A 13 -4.67 -9.50 -14.84
C LEU A 13 -3.44 -9.99 -15.61
N TYR A 14 -3.43 -11.25 -16.04
CA TYR A 14 -2.35 -11.81 -16.83
C TYR A 14 -2.33 -11.20 -18.24
N GLU A 15 -3.50 -11.13 -18.89
CA GLU A 15 -3.64 -10.47 -20.20
C GLU A 15 -3.18 -9.01 -20.15
N LEU A 16 -3.55 -8.28 -19.08
CA LEU A 16 -3.10 -6.91 -18.90
C LEU A 16 -1.57 -6.84 -18.74
N LEU A 17 -0.96 -7.77 -18.00
CA LEU A 17 0.48 -7.85 -17.82
C LEU A 17 1.20 -8.11 -19.16
N GLU A 18 0.67 -9.00 -20.00
CA GLU A 18 1.18 -9.24 -21.36
C GLU A 18 1.13 -7.97 -22.21
N GLN A 19 -0.01 -7.30 -22.27
CA GLN A 19 -0.17 -6.05 -23.04
C GLN A 19 0.81 -4.96 -22.58
N MET A 20 1.05 -4.86 -21.28
CA MET A 20 2.03 -3.91 -20.73
C MET A 20 3.47 -4.32 -21.07
N GLY A 21 3.77 -5.62 -21.05
CA GLY A 21 5.04 -6.17 -21.49
C GLY A 21 5.33 -5.79 -22.94
N GLU A 22 4.40 -6.06 -23.85
CA GLU A 22 4.53 -5.72 -25.27
C GLU A 22 4.84 -4.24 -25.49
N ARG A 23 4.09 -3.35 -24.83
CA ARG A 23 4.32 -1.89 -24.92
C ARG A 23 5.68 -1.47 -24.39
N ALA A 24 6.22 -2.19 -23.41
CA ALA A 24 7.52 -1.95 -22.82
C ALA A 24 8.67 -2.68 -23.54
N GLY A 25 8.37 -3.49 -24.58
CA GLY A 25 9.34 -4.34 -25.27
C GLY A 25 9.91 -5.45 -24.38
N LYS A 26 9.12 -5.96 -23.42
CA LYS A 26 9.50 -6.97 -22.43
C LYS A 26 8.49 -8.12 -22.41
N THR A 27 8.92 -9.29 -22.00
CA THR A 27 7.99 -10.39 -21.70
C THR A 27 7.22 -10.12 -20.41
N SER A 28 6.09 -10.81 -20.22
CA SER A 28 5.32 -10.78 -18.97
C SER A 28 6.17 -11.17 -17.75
N ASP A 29 7.08 -12.12 -17.94
CA ASP A 29 7.93 -12.65 -16.87
C ASP A 29 9.01 -11.62 -16.45
N GLU A 30 9.63 -10.96 -17.42
CA GLU A 30 10.61 -9.89 -17.15
C GLU A 30 9.94 -8.68 -16.47
N LEU A 31 8.77 -8.28 -16.95
CA LEU A 31 8.02 -7.17 -16.37
C LEU A 31 7.54 -7.52 -14.95
N GLY A 32 7.00 -8.73 -14.78
CA GLY A 32 6.56 -9.25 -13.48
C GLY A 32 7.70 -9.34 -12.47
N SER A 33 8.86 -9.87 -12.87
CA SER A 33 10.05 -9.93 -12.01
C SER A 33 10.49 -8.54 -11.57
N GLN A 34 10.56 -7.58 -12.50
CA GLN A 34 10.94 -6.20 -12.18
C GLN A 34 9.96 -5.54 -11.22
N TRP A 35 8.66 -5.75 -11.38
CA TRP A 35 7.67 -5.18 -10.47
C TRP A 35 7.72 -5.78 -9.08
N ILE A 36 7.97 -7.09 -8.98
CA ILE A 36 8.19 -7.77 -7.71
C ILE A 36 9.46 -7.22 -7.04
N GLU A 37 10.56 -7.08 -7.79
CA GLU A 37 11.80 -6.47 -7.29
C GLU A 37 11.55 -5.05 -6.76
N LEU A 38 10.87 -4.20 -7.54
CA LEU A 38 10.59 -2.82 -7.15
C LEU A 38 9.71 -2.73 -5.89
N ALA A 39 8.72 -3.63 -5.78
CA ALA A 39 7.86 -3.72 -4.61
C ALA A 39 8.64 -4.17 -3.36
N LEU A 40 9.53 -5.17 -3.52
CA LEU A 40 10.37 -5.66 -2.42
C LEU A 40 11.45 -4.66 -2.02
N GLU A 41 12.06 -3.95 -2.95
CA GLU A 41 13.00 -2.87 -2.64
C GLU A 41 12.34 -1.77 -1.81
N ARG A 42 11.09 -1.41 -2.12
CA ARG A 42 10.33 -0.45 -1.32
C ARG A 42 10.13 -0.98 0.11
N VAL A 43 9.81 -2.25 0.27
CA VAL A 43 9.64 -2.89 1.59
C VAL A 43 10.95 -2.93 2.38
N VAL A 44 12.05 -3.33 1.74
CA VAL A 44 13.37 -3.43 2.39
C VAL A 44 13.89 -2.07 2.83
N ASN A 45 13.68 -1.04 2.02
CA ASN A 45 14.18 0.31 2.28
C ASN A 45 13.19 1.19 3.08
N ASP A 46 12.00 0.69 3.39
CA ASP A 46 11.04 1.44 4.20
C ASP A 46 11.41 1.30 5.70
N PRO A 47 11.92 2.37 6.34
CA PRO A 47 12.32 2.33 7.74
C PRO A 47 11.14 2.08 8.69
N LEU A 48 9.91 2.27 8.21
CA LEU A 48 8.68 2.05 8.95
C LEU A 48 8.11 0.65 8.73
N PHE A 49 8.59 -0.14 7.76
CA PHE A 49 8.06 -1.47 7.50
C PHE A 49 8.20 -2.42 8.70
N LYS A 50 9.23 -2.22 9.54
CA LYS A 50 9.39 -2.92 10.83
C LYS A 50 8.24 -2.69 11.82
N HIS A 51 7.42 -1.67 11.59
CA HIS A 51 6.22 -1.31 12.35
C HIS A 51 4.92 -1.71 11.63
N ALA A 52 5.00 -2.34 10.45
CA ALA A 52 3.83 -2.85 9.77
C ALA A 52 3.12 -3.87 10.68
N GLY A 53 1.86 -3.60 11.01
CA GLY A 53 1.07 -4.43 11.92
C GLY A 53 1.37 -4.24 13.42
N SER A 54 2.28 -3.33 13.82
CA SER A 54 2.56 -3.08 15.25
C SER A 54 1.48 -2.23 15.92
N VAL A 55 0.66 -1.52 15.14
CA VAL A 55 -0.46 -0.72 15.65
C VAL A 55 -1.70 -1.61 15.69
N ASN A 56 -2.03 -2.11 16.87
CA ASN A 56 -3.31 -2.77 17.11
C ASN A 56 -4.30 -1.71 17.59
N SER A 57 -5.19 -1.27 16.70
CA SER A 57 -6.29 -0.38 17.04
C SER A 57 -7.61 -1.12 16.80
N GLY A 58 -8.63 -0.81 17.60
CA GLY A 58 -10.00 -1.31 17.35
C GLY A 58 -10.63 -0.76 16.07
N VAL A 59 -9.94 0.11 15.34
CA VAL A 59 -10.37 0.72 14.09
C VAL A 59 -9.80 -0.08 12.92
N THR A 60 -10.65 -0.87 12.27
CA THR A 60 -10.24 -1.81 11.22
C THR A 60 -10.13 -1.17 9.83
N ASP A 61 -10.74 -0.01 9.64
CA ASP A 61 -10.85 0.75 8.37
C ASP A 61 -10.02 2.03 8.37
N TRP A 62 -9.07 2.15 9.31
CA TRP A 62 -8.26 3.37 9.47
C TRP A 62 -7.51 3.74 8.18
N ALA A 63 -6.96 2.76 7.46
CA ALA A 63 -6.19 3.02 6.24
C ALA A 63 -7.05 3.72 5.17
N ASP A 64 -8.32 3.29 5.03
CA ASP A 64 -9.25 3.80 4.03
C ASP A 64 -9.94 5.11 4.46
N ARG A 65 -10.08 5.33 5.77
CA ARG A 65 -10.85 6.45 6.34
C ARG A 65 -10.05 7.38 7.23
N HIS A 66 -8.72 7.38 7.09
CA HIS A 66 -7.83 8.19 7.92
C HIS A 66 -8.23 9.67 7.94
N ASP A 67 -8.56 10.26 6.79
CA ASP A 67 -8.98 11.67 6.68
C ASP A 67 -10.25 11.97 7.48
N TYR A 68 -11.22 11.03 7.49
CA TYR A 68 -12.45 11.18 8.27
C TYR A 68 -12.13 11.22 9.77
N TYR A 69 -11.30 10.28 10.24
CA TYR A 69 -10.94 10.19 11.66
C TYR A 69 -10.10 11.39 12.11
N LEU A 70 -9.14 11.83 11.29
CA LEU A 70 -8.37 13.04 11.56
C LEU A 70 -9.28 14.27 11.63
N GLY A 71 -10.19 14.43 10.65
CA GLY A 71 -11.13 15.54 10.63
C GLY A 71 -12.09 15.55 11.82
N GLN A 72 -12.54 14.38 12.27
CA GLN A 72 -13.35 14.25 13.48
C GLN A 72 -12.57 14.73 14.71
N THR A 73 -11.33 14.26 14.92
CA THR A 73 -10.49 14.68 16.05
C THR A 73 -10.24 16.19 16.04
N LEU A 74 -9.88 16.76 14.87
CA LEU A 74 -9.66 18.20 14.75
C LEU A 74 -10.90 19.01 15.14
N LYS A 75 -12.08 18.58 14.70
CA LYS A 75 -13.34 19.23 15.07
C LYS A 75 -13.60 19.16 16.57
N GLU A 76 -13.42 17.99 17.17
CA GLU A 76 -13.59 17.78 18.62
C GLU A 76 -12.61 18.64 19.44
N GLU A 77 -11.36 18.78 18.99
CA GLU A 77 -10.37 19.68 19.62
C GLU A 77 -10.76 21.15 19.50
N MET A 78 -11.25 21.58 18.34
CA MET A 78 -11.72 22.96 18.12
C MET A 78 -12.94 23.29 18.97
N ASP A 79 -13.93 22.39 19.00
CA ASP A 79 -15.14 22.53 19.81
C ASP A 79 -14.80 22.49 21.32
N GLY A 80 -13.79 21.71 21.72
CA GLY A 80 -13.29 21.64 23.10
C GLY A 80 -12.46 22.86 23.53
N ALA A 81 -11.65 23.43 22.63
CA ALA A 81 -10.84 24.62 22.90
C ALA A 81 -11.66 25.89 23.16
N ASP A 82 -12.90 25.95 22.65
CA ASP A 82 -13.83 27.06 22.90
C ASP A 82 -14.47 27.02 24.30
N THR A 83 -14.38 25.89 25.02
CA THR A 83 -14.97 25.76 26.37
C THR A 83 -14.02 26.13 27.52
N CYS A 84 -12.74 26.39 27.24
CA CYS A 84 -11.74 26.78 28.23
C CYS A 84 -11.31 28.24 28.06
N LYS A 85 -12.29 29.15 28.01
CA LYS A 85 -12.09 30.58 28.24
C LYS A 85 -13.09 31.04 29.30
N THR A 86 -12.69 30.98 30.57
CA THR A 86 -13.34 31.72 31.66
C THR A 86 -12.27 32.27 32.58
#